data_AF-A0A521V9T6-F1
#
_entry.id   AF-A0A521V9T6-F1
#
_cell.length_a   1.000
_cell.length_b   1.000
_cell.length_c   1.000
_cell.angle_alpha   90.00
_cell.angle_beta   90.00
_cell.angle_gamma   90.00
#
_symmetry.space_group_name_H-M   'P 1'
#
loop_
_entity.id
_entity.type
_entity.pdbx_description
1 polymer ?
#
loop_
_entity_poly.entity_id
_entity_poly.type
_entity_poly.pdbx_seq_one_letter_code
_entity_poly.pdbx_strand_id
1 'polypeptide(L)'
;MEKTKQDKQLPEGQQSHLIRLLTATFDLLVRGNEIPAWRSAFVELAGLENDLFHNHDNRQQLKAVETEALVAAGNADEFGVPTAPNNGQQTTGKFFFRYPLIQYRSIKGKAAIFAMNEGVAAFQKVLATNSWEIEWEGQPLMLQLQSLDMKDHYLQMTKEMMAYQLNRWLPFNDENYQRWLDCPDLRARVDLLEKILSGQLLNFCTGAGWQLPERFDLRLLHLHATCLMRYHDTPRVALNVTYCTNMLLPQGIALGKAVSHGFGCQFPVRTS
;
A
#
# COMPACT_ATOMS: atom_id res chain seq x y z
N MET A 1 40.06 18.74 10.32
CA MET A 1 38.61 18.89 10.54
C MET A 1 37.94 17.60 10.09
N GLU A 2 37.82 16.66 11.03
CA GLU A 2 37.18 15.36 10.83
C GLU A 2 35.68 15.52 10.62
N LYS A 3 35.15 14.87 9.57
CA LYS A 3 33.73 14.53 9.49
C LYS A 3 33.58 13.12 10.04
N THR A 4 33.13 13.02 11.28
CA THR A 4 32.70 11.76 11.89
C THR A 4 31.45 11.27 11.16
N LYS A 5 31.62 10.31 10.23
CA LYS A 5 30.53 9.39 9.87
C LYS A 5 30.34 8.46 11.07
N GLN A 6 29.27 8.67 11.83
CA GLN A 6 28.81 7.65 12.75
C GLN A 6 28.12 6.56 11.94
N ASP A 7 28.90 5.58 11.48
CA ASP A 7 28.38 4.24 11.27
C ASP A 7 28.07 3.68 12.66
N LYS A 8 26.80 3.77 13.08
CA LYS A 8 26.32 2.98 14.22
C LYS A 8 26.26 1.52 13.75
N GLN A 9 27.34 0.81 14.01
CA GLN A 9 27.42 -0.64 13.89
C GLN A 9 26.31 -1.25 14.76
N LEU A 10 25.40 -2.00 14.13
CA LEU A 10 24.31 -2.71 14.81
C LEU A 10 24.89 -3.71 15.82
N PRO A 11 24.33 -3.83 17.03
CA PRO A 11 24.77 -4.82 18.00
C PRO A 11 24.57 -6.25 17.46
N GLU A 12 25.58 -7.10 17.67
CA GLU A 12 25.59 -8.50 17.21
C GLU A 12 24.36 -9.27 17.74
N GLY A 13 23.64 -9.92 16.84
CA GLY A 13 22.49 -10.79 17.14
C GLY A 13 21.11 -10.24 16.74
N GLN A 14 21.01 -8.99 16.28
CA GLN A 14 19.75 -8.40 15.84
C GLN A 14 19.59 -8.55 14.33
N GLN A 15 18.75 -9.47 13.88
CA GLN A 15 18.47 -9.67 12.45
C GLN A 15 17.77 -8.42 11.91
N SER A 16 18.48 -7.67 11.06
CA SER A 16 17.96 -6.48 10.39
C SER A 16 17.71 -6.78 8.92
N HIS A 17 16.65 -6.17 8.36
CA HIS A 17 16.24 -6.34 6.97
C HIS A 17 16.28 -5.01 6.26
N LEU A 18 17.18 -4.88 5.28
CA LEU A 18 17.36 -3.68 4.51
C LEU A 18 16.23 -3.53 3.48
N ILE A 19 15.59 -2.36 3.48
CA ILE A 19 14.64 -1.96 2.45
C ILE A 19 15.10 -0.67 1.78
N ARG A 20 14.72 -0.49 0.52
CA ARG A 20 14.95 0.74 -0.22
C ARG A 20 13.63 1.48 -0.43
N LEU A 21 13.65 2.78 -0.17
CA LEU A 21 12.53 3.69 -0.34
C LEU A 21 12.89 4.77 -1.34
N LEU A 22 11.93 5.16 -2.17
CA LEU A 22 12.06 6.29 -3.08
C LEU A 22 10.77 7.12 -3.04
N THR A 23 10.90 8.42 -2.81
CA THR A 23 9.79 9.37 -2.92
C THR A 23 10.10 10.39 -4.01
N ALA A 24 9.24 10.45 -5.02
CA ALA A 24 9.23 11.52 -6.02
C ALA A 24 8.07 12.47 -5.74
N THR A 25 8.32 13.77 -5.87
CA THR A 25 7.26 14.78 -5.93
C THR A 25 7.34 15.49 -7.28
N PHE A 26 6.17 15.76 -7.86
CA PHE A 26 6.03 16.40 -9.16
C PHE A 26 5.45 17.79 -8.99
N ASP A 27 5.75 18.68 -9.93
CA ASP A 27 5.17 20.03 -9.99
C ASP A 27 3.75 20.01 -10.57
N LEU A 28 2.90 19.17 -9.99
CA LEU A 28 1.49 19.03 -10.32
C LEU A 28 0.69 19.16 -9.02
N LEU A 29 -0.25 20.09 -8.97
CA LEU A 29 -1.14 20.23 -7.82
C LEU A 29 -2.14 19.08 -7.81
N VAL A 30 -2.19 18.34 -6.71
CA VAL A 30 -3.12 17.22 -6.50
C VAL A 30 -3.63 17.28 -5.08
N ARG A 31 -4.94 17.44 -4.93
CA ARG A 31 -5.67 17.35 -3.67
C ARG A 31 -5.96 15.89 -3.33
N GLY A 32 -6.30 15.61 -2.07
CA GLY A 32 -6.53 14.24 -1.60
C GLY A 32 -7.61 13.47 -2.37
N ASN A 33 -8.66 14.17 -2.83
CA ASN A 33 -9.74 13.61 -3.64
C ASN A 33 -9.34 13.37 -5.11
N GLU A 34 -8.25 13.97 -5.59
CA GLU A 34 -7.74 13.85 -6.96
C GLU A 34 -6.69 12.73 -7.06
N ILE A 35 -6.30 12.10 -5.94
CA ILE A 35 -5.34 10.99 -5.95
C ILE A 35 -5.78 9.81 -6.85
N PRO A 36 -7.07 9.43 -6.96
CA PRO A 36 -7.49 8.42 -7.93
C PRO A 36 -7.20 8.83 -9.38
N ALA A 37 -7.46 10.08 -9.75
CA ALA A 37 -7.16 10.59 -11.09
C ALA A 37 -5.64 10.64 -11.33
N TRP A 38 -4.87 11.08 -10.32
CA TRP A 38 -3.40 11.04 -10.33
C TRP A 38 -2.86 9.63 -10.56
N ARG A 39 -3.41 8.66 -9.84
CA ARG A 39 -3.06 7.26 -10.03
C ARG A 39 -3.32 6.84 -11.46
N SER A 40 -4.53 7.06 -12.00
CA SER A 40 -4.88 6.66 -13.37
C SER A 40 -3.95 7.25 -14.41
N ALA A 41 -3.75 8.58 -14.38
CA ALA A 41 -2.90 9.27 -15.35
C ALA A 41 -1.44 8.76 -15.32
N PHE A 42 -0.90 8.51 -14.13
CA PHE A 42 0.46 8.00 -14.01
C PHE A 42 0.59 6.52 -14.41
N VAL A 43 -0.45 5.73 -14.12
CA VAL A 43 -0.54 4.33 -14.53
C VAL A 43 -0.45 4.20 -16.05
N GLU A 44 -1.18 5.05 -16.78
CA GLU A 44 -1.18 5.07 -18.25
C GLU A 44 0.21 5.40 -18.79
N LEU A 45 0.90 6.35 -18.15
CA LEU A 45 2.30 6.68 -18.45
C LEU A 45 3.28 5.52 -18.15
N ALA A 46 3.07 4.79 -17.05
CA ALA A 46 3.96 3.72 -16.62
C ALA A 46 3.85 2.43 -17.45
N GLY A 47 2.77 2.30 -18.23
CA GLY A 47 2.44 1.10 -19.01
C GLY A 47 1.56 0.11 -18.23
N LEU A 48 0.44 -0.31 -18.84
CA LEU A 48 -0.57 -1.18 -18.22
C LEU A 48 -0.05 -2.59 -17.93
N GLU A 49 1.01 -3.00 -18.63
CA GLU A 49 1.71 -4.27 -18.47
C GLU A 49 2.51 -4.39 -17.16
N ASN A 50 2.70 -3.30 -16.42
CA ASN A 50 3.44 -3.33 -15.16
C ASN A 50 2.52 -3.41 -13.94
N ASP A 51 2.21 -4.64 -13.54
CA ASP A 51 1.30 -4.96 -12.44
C ASP A 51 1.63 -4.25 -11.10
N LEU A 52 2.89 -3.82 -10.88
CA LEU A 52 3.29 -3.09 -9.66
C LEU A 52 2.65 -1.70 -9.54
N PHE A 53 2.30 -1.04 -10.65
CA PHE A 53 1.67 0.27 -10.65
C PHE A 53 0.15 0.21 -10.44
N HIS A 54 -0.44 -0.94 -10.78
CA HIS A 54 -1.87 -1.19 -10.72
C HIS A 54 -2.27 -1.99 -9.49
N ASN A 55 -1.35 -2.77 -8.93
CA ASN A 55 -1.55 -3.56 -7.72
C ASN A 55 -2.75 -4.53 -7.85
N HIS A 56 -3.07 -4.91 -9.09
CA HIS A 56 -4.03 -5.92 -9.51
C HIS A 56 -3.25 -7.02 -10.24
N ASP A 57 -3.56 -8.30 -9.97
CA ASP A 57 -2.92 -9.43 -10.66
C ASP A 57 -3.59 -9.62 -12.03
N ASN A 58 -2.97 -9.12 -13.10
CA ASN A 58 -3.49 -9.23 -14.46
C ASN A 58 -3.45 -10.67 -15.02
N ARG A 59 -2.92 -11.63 -14.26
CA ARG A 59 -2.83 -13.05 -14.68
C ARG A 59 -4.17 -13.75 -14.88
N GLN A 60 -5.30 -13.19 -14.43
CA GLN A 60 -6.62 -13.77 -14.69
C GLN A 60 -7.28 -13.25 -15.97
N GLN A 61 -6.98 -12.02 -16.41
CA GLN A 61 -7.52 -11.49 -17.66
C GLN A 61 -6.83 -12.10 -18.88
N LEU A 62 -5.51 -12.32 -18.81
CA LEU A 62 -4.75 -12.95 -19.90
C LEU A 62 -5.16 -14.42 -20.14
N LYS A 63 -5.48 -15.16 -19.07
CA LYS A 63 -5.98 -16.54 -19.18
C LYS A 63 -7.41 -16.61 -19.74
N ALA A 64 -8.27 -15.64 -19.43
CA ALA A 64 -9.62 -15.59 -19.97
C ALA A 64 -9.61 -15.33 -21.48
N VAL A 65 -8.75 -14.40 -21.95
CA VAL A 65 -8.60 -14.08 -23.38
C VAL A 65 -7.97 -15.24 -24.16
N GLU A 66 -6.95 -15.93 -23.61
CA GLU A 66 -6.39 -17.13 -24.25
C GLU A 66 -7.40 -18.29 -24.32
N THR A 67 -8.23 -18.46 -23.27
CA THR A 67 -9.26 -19.51 -23.24
C THR A 67 -10.38 -19.23 -24.25
N GLU A 68 -10.84 -17.98 -24.37
CA GLU A 68 -11.84 -17.59 -25.37
C GLU A 68 -11.31 -17.72 -26.82
N ALA A 69 -10.04 -17.40 -27.05
CA ALA A 69 -9.40 -17.57 -28.36
C ALA A 69 -9.21 -19.06 -28.75
N LEU A 70 -8.92 -19.94 -27.78
CA LEU A 70 -8.82 -21.40 -27.98
C LEU A 70 -10.18 -22.06 -28.22
N VAL A 71 -11.24 -21.57 -27.58
CA VAL A 71 -12.62 -22.06 -27.76
C VAL A 71 -13.19 -21.61 -29.11
N ALA A 72 -12.82 -20.42 -29.61
CA ALA A 72 -13.21 -19.95 -30.94
C ALA A 72 -12.50 -20.68 -32.11
N ALA A 73 -11.40 -21.39 -31.83
CA ALA A 73 -10.58 -22.06 -32.85
C ALA A 73 -10.81 -23.58 -32.95
N GLY A 74 -11.65 -24.18 -32.10
CA GLY A 74 -11.94 -25.61 -32.10
C GLY A 74 -13.33 -25.93 -32.64
N ASN A 75 -13.39 -26.63 -33.78
CA ASN A 75 -14.61 -27.10 -34.41
C ASN A 75 -15.48 -27.94 -33.45
N ALA A 76 -16.79 -27.65 -33.49
CA ALA A 76 -17.83 -28.52 -32.96
C ALA A 76 -17.88 -29.85 -33.74
N ASP A 77 -18.40 -30.88 -33.06
CA ASP A 77 -18.79 -32.20 -33.57
C ASP A 77 -17.72 -33.31 -33.52
N GLU A 78 -17.67 -34.06 -32.41
CA GLU A 78 -17.77 -35.54 -32.38
C GLU A 78 -17.55 -36.10 -30.95
N PHE A 79 -18.33 -37.12 -30.60
CA PHE A 79 -18.31 -37.96 -29.38
C PHE A 79 -19.03 -37.43 -28.13
N GLY A 80 -20.30 -37.84 -28.00
CA GLY A 80 -21.16 -37.58 -26.85
C GLY A 80 -20.84 -38.41 -25.60
N VAL A 81 -20.83 -37.72 -24.44
CA VAL A 81 -20.85 -38.24 -23.06
C VAL A 81 -21.56 -37.16 -22.18
N PRO A 82 -22.35 -37.50 -21.13
CA PRO A 82 -23.62 -36.84 -20.83
C PRO A 82 -23.56 -35.50 -20.09
N THR A 83 -24.62 -34.70 -20.29
CA THR A 83 -24.88 -33.40 -19.64
C THR A 83 -24.91 -33.50 -18.12
N ALA A 84 -23.91 -32.91 -17.45
CA ALA A 84 -23.93 -32.58 -16.03
C ALA A 84 -24.69 -31.26 -15.79
N PRO A 85 -25.33 -31.06 -14.62
CA PRO A 85 -26.19 -29.92 -14.37
C PRO A 85 -25.39 -28.61 -14.29
N ASN A 86 -25.97 -27.55 -14.86
CA ASN A 86 -25.55 -26.16 -14.71
C ASN A 86 -25.43 -25.80 -13.22
N ASN A 87 -24.19 -25.81 -12.70
CA ASN A 87 -23.83 -25.00 -11.56
C ASN A 87 -22.81 -24.00 -12.06
N GLY A 88 -23.26 -22.76 -12.28
CA GLY A 88 -22.40 -21.61 -12.51
C GLY A 88 -21.47 -21.43 -11.31
N GLN A 89 -20.32 -22.10 -11.34
CA GLN A 89 -19.19 -21.73 -10.52
C GLN A 89 -18.66 -20.42 -11.10
N GLN A 90 -19.21 -19.32 -10.60
CA GLN A 90 -18.51 -18.05 -10.60
C GLN A 90 -17.13 -18.34 -10.02
N THR A 91 -16.11 -18.31 -10.87
CA THR A 91 -14.72 -18.30 -10.44
C THR A 91 -14.55 -17.00 -9.67
N THR A 92 -14.79 -17.04 -8.35
CA THR A 92 -14.44 -15.96 -7.45
C THR A 92 -12.92 -15.84 -7.54
N GLY A 93 -12.44 -14.95 -8.42
CA GLY A 93 -11.04 -14.62 -8.56
C GLY A 93 -10.53 -14.30 -7.17
N LYS A 94 -9.74 -15.20 -6.59
CA LYS A 94 -9.22 -15.04 -5.23
C LYS A 94 -8.26 -13.86 -5.28
N PHE A 95 -8.74 -12.68 -4.89
CA PHE A 95 -7.94 -11.46 -4.84
C PHE A 95 -6.85 -11.63 -3.77
N PHE A 96 -5.61 -11.87 -4.20
CA PHE A 96 -4.48 -11.83 -3.29
C PHE A 96 -4.18 -10.37 -2.96
N PHE A 97 -4.58 -9.92 -1.78
CA PHE A 97 -4.23 -8.58 -1.30
C PHE A 97 -2.73 -8.54 -0.98
N ARG A 98 -1.93 -8.00 -1.90
CA ARG A 98 -0.50 -7.71 -1.69
C ARG A 98 -0.33 -6.28 -1.23
N TYR A 99 0.59 -6.05 -0.29
CA TYR A 99 0.94 -4.69 0.13
C TYR A 99 1.49 -3.90 -1.07
N PRO A 100 0.99 -2.68 -1.36
CA PRO A 100 1.41 -1.89 -2.51
C PRO A 100 2.86 -1.42 -2.37
N LEU A 101 3.71 -1.87 -3.29
CA LEU A 101 5.10 -1.43 -3.41
C LEU A 101 5.22 -0.06 -4.09
N ILE A 102 4.18 0.38 -4.80
CA ILE A 102 4.05 1.72 -5.38
C ILE A 102 2.76 2.34 -4.85
N GLN A 103 2.85 3.57 -4.38
CA GLN A 103 1.75 4.28 -3.72
C GLN A 103 1.66 5.71 -4.24
N TYR A 104 0.45 6.14 -4.54
CA TYR A 104 0.16 7.48 -5.04
C TYR A 104 -0.28 8.36 -3.86
N ARG A 105 0.29 9.56 -3.79
CA ARG A 105 0.15 10.45 -2.63
C ARG A 105 -0.02 11.89 -3.07
N SER A 106 -0.58 12.69 -2.16
CA SER A 106 -0.46 14.14 -2.18
C SER A 106 0.44 14.58 -1.03
N ILE A 107 1.60 15.15 -1.34
CA ILE A 107 2.54 15.67 -0.34
C ILE A 107 2.55 17.19 -0.47
N LYS A 108 2.09 17.89 0.59
CA LYS A 108 1.96 19.36 0.60
C LYS A 108 1.14 19.90 -0.60
N GLY A 109 0.10 19.15 -1.01
CA GLY A 109 -0.78 19.53 -2.12
C GLY A 109 -0.23 19.22 -3.51
N LYS A 110 0.89 18.49 -3.61
CA LYS A 110 1.50 18.10 -4.88
C LYS A 110 1.47 16.61 -5.10
N ALA A 111 1.38 16.21 -6.37
CA ALA A 111 1.47 14.84 -6.82
C ALA A 111 2.78 14.21 -6.34
N ALA A 112 2.68 13.02 -5.77
CA ALA A 112 3.83 12.28 -5.31
C ALA A 112 3.65 10.78 -5.53
N ILE A 113 4.79 10.10 -5.71
CA ILE A 113 4.88 8.65 -5.77
C ILE A 113 5.86 8.20 -4.71
N PHE A 114 5.42 7.24 -3.91
CA PHE A 114 6.26 6.52 -2.96
C PHE A 114 6.43 5.09 -3.44
N ALA A 115 7.68 4.65 -3.55
CA ALA A 115 8.05 3.32 -3.99
C ALA A 115 8.94 2.63 -2.96
N MET A 116 8.81 1.30 -2.87
CA MET A 116 9.57 0.45 -1.96
C MET A 116 10.11 -0.78 -2.69
N ASN A 117 11.35 -1.16 -2.39
CA ASN A 117 12.05 -2.34 -2.92
C ASN A 117 11.91 -2.50 -4.44
N GLU A 118 11.25 -3.56 -4.93
CA GLU A 118 11.04 -3.81 -6.35
C GLU A 118 10.26 -2.69 -7.04
N GLY A 119 9.37 -2.02 -6.30
CA GLY A 119 8.67 -0.82 -6.77
C GLY A 119 9.63 0.32 -7.09
N VAL A 120 10.77 0.43 -6.39
CA VAL A 120 11.80 1.45 -6.68
C VAL A 120 12.43 1.18 -8.04
N ALA A 121 12.81 -0.07 -8.31
CA ALA A 121 13.39 -0.45 -9.59
C ALA A 121 12.39 -0.27 -10.75
N ALA A 122 11.12 -0.60 -10.54
CA ALA A 122 10.05 -0.37 -11.51
C ALA A 122 9.86 1.12 -11.79
N PHE A 123 9.81 1.95 -10.76
CA PHE A 123 9.64 3.39 -10.91
C PHE A 123 10.85 4.08 -11.56
N GLN A 124 12.07 3.65 -11.25
CA GLN A 124 13.27 4.14 -11.92
C GLN A 124 13.27 3.88 -13.43
N LYS A 125 12.68 2.77 -13.90
CA LYS A 125 12.52 2.51 -15.33
C LYS A 125 11.59 3.54 -15.99
N VAL A 126 10.49 3.90 -15.33
CA VAL A 126 9.60 4.97 -15.81
C VAL A 126 10.33 6.32 -15.82
N LEU A 127 11.13 6.62 -14.79
CA LEU A 127 11.96 7.83 -14.77
C LEU A 127 13.09 7.83 -15.82
N ALA A 128 13.38 6.70 -16.46
CA ALA A 128 14.37 6.63 -17.53
C ALA A 128 13.75 6.82 -18.92
N THR A 129 12.42 6.88 -19.03
CA THR A 129 11.74 7.15 -20.31
C THR A 129 11.82 8.63 -20.68
N ASN A 130 11.80 8.92 -21.99
CA ASN A 130 11.99 10.27 -22.52
C ASN A 130 10.69 11.10 -22.62
N SER A 131 9.54 10.52 -22.31
CA SER A 131 8.22 11.18 -22.41
C SER A 131 7.46 10.98 -21.11
N TRP A 132 7.25 12.06 -20.35
CA TRP A 132 6.39 12.06 -19.15
C TRP A 132 5.13 12.91 -19.38
N GLU A 133 4.56 12.77 -20.57
CA GLU A 133 3.26 13.35 -20.88
C GLU A 133 2.17 12.48 -20.28
N ILE A 134 1.24 13.10 -19.57
CA ILE A 134 0.05 12.47 -19.01
C ILE A 134 -1.19 13.20 -19.51
N GLU A 135 -2.34 12.51 -19.52
CA GLU A 135 -3.64 13.19 -19.61
C GLU A 135 -4.06 13.65 -18.21
N TRP A 136 -4.18 14.96 -18.02
CA TRP A 136 -4.63 15.56 -16.77
C TRP A 136 -5.82 16.48 -17.02
N GLU A 137 -6.95 16.21 -16.38
CA GLU A 137 -8.20 16.98 -16.55
C GLU A 137 -8.62 17.13 -18.02
N GLY A 138 -8.37 16.09 -18.83
CA GLY A 138 -8.68 16.06 -20.26
C GLY A 138 -7.73 16.86 -21.14
N GLN A 139 -6.55 17.27 -20.63
CA GLN A 139 -5.52 17.99 -21.38
C GLN A 139 -4.17 17.29 -21.26
N PRO A 140 -3.33 17.26 -22.33
CA PRO A 140 -1.98 16.74 -22.23
C PRO A 140 -1.12 17.65 -21.35
N LEU A 141 -0.40 17.06 -20.39
CA LEU A 141 0.47 17.75 -19.46
C LEU A 141 1.82 17.03 -19.35
N MET A 142 2.91 17.77 -19.57
CA MET A 142 4.27 17.25 -19.35
C MET A 142 4.64 17.35 -17.87
N LEU A 143 4.78 16.21 -17.19
CA LEU A 143 5.17 16.17 -15.78
C LEU A 143 6.59 16.70 -15.58
N GLN A 144 6.76 17.47 -14.51
CA GLN A 144 8.05 17.98 -14.06
C GLN A 144 8.38 17.41 -12.69
N LEU A 145 9.55 16.78 -12.57
CA LEU A 145 10.02 16.25 -11.29
C LEU A 145 10.53 17.40 -10.42
N GLN A 146 9.87 17.64 -9.29
CA GLN A 146 10.28 18.67 -8.34
C GLN A 146 11.36 18.16 -7.38
N SER A 147 11.23 16.92 -6.89
CA SER A 147 12.21 16.32 -5.99
C SER A 147 12.24 14.81 -6.10
N LEU A 148 13.42 14.23 -5.88
CA LEU A 148 13.61 12.78 -5.77
C LEU A 148 14.44 12.50 -4.51
N ASP A 149 13.85 11.76 -3.57
CA ASP A 149 14.49 11.37 -2.31
C ASP A 149 14.58 9.85 -2.25
N MET A 150 15.79 9.31 -2.23
CA MET A 150 16.06 7.88 -2.11
C MET A 150 16.74 7.60 -0.77
N LYS A 151 16.20 6.64 -0.03
CA LYS A 151 16.66 6.30 1.32
C LYS A 151 16.65 4.79 1.51
N ASP A 152 17.73 4.28 2.08
CA ASP A 152 17.77 2.93 2.60
C ASP A 152 17.36 2.95 4.08
N HIS A 153 16.62 1.93 4.53
CA HIS A 153 16.14 1.81 5.91
C HIS A 153 16.26 0.37 6.39
N TYR A 154 16.65 0.18 7.64
CA TYR A 154 16.71 -1.14 8.28
C TYR A 154 15.44 -1.38 9.09
N LEU A 155 14.66 -2.38 8.69
CA LEU A 155 13.63 -2.96 9.53
C LEU A 155 14.29 -3.87 10.55
N GLN A 156 13.93 -3.73 11.82
CA GLN A 156 14.43 -4.59 12.88
C GLN A 156 13.47 -4.59 14.07
N MET A 157 13.51 -5.66 14.86
CA MET A 157 12.94 -5.66 16.19
C MET A 157 13.71 -4.69 17.08
N THR A 158 13.09 -4.13 18.11
CA THR A 158 13.73 -3.23 19.08
C THR A 158 13.53 -3.74 20.50
N LYS A 159 14.45 -3.42 21.42
CA LYS A 159 14.27 -3.72 22.85
C LYS A 159 13.21 -2.84 23.51
N GLU A 160 13.09 -1.61 23.03
CA GLU A 160 12.16 -0.60 23.51
C GLU A 160 10.98 -0.43 22.56
N MET A 161 9.84 0.00 23.10
CA MET A 161 8.65 0.30 22.30
C MET A 161 8.83 1.65 21.59
N MET A 162 8.81 1.62 20.26
CA MET A 162 8.89 2.79 19.39
C MET A 162 7.49 3.33 19.12
N ALA A 163 7.27 4.64 19.29
CA ALA A 163 5.96 5.27 19.11
C ALA A 163 5.79 5.91 17.72
N TYR A 164 4.61 5.74 17.14
CA TYR A 164 4.25 6.21 15.80
C TYR A 164 2.86 6.84 15.78
N GLN A 165 2.70 7.90 14.99
CA GLN A 165 1.41 8.48 14.65
C GLN A 165 0.95 7.92 13.31
N LEU A 166 -0.31 7.54 13.22
CA LEU A 166 -0.95 7.04 12.01
C LEU A 166 -2.13 7.95 11.66
N ASN A 167 -2.03 8.61 10.50
CA ASN A 167 -2.96 9.68 10.11
C ASN A 167 -3.95 9.22 9.05
N ARG A 168 -5.23 9.58 9.21
CA ARG A 168 -6.34 9.21 8.32
C ARG A 168 -6.36 7.70 8.03
N TRP A 169 -6.14 6.90 9.05
CA TRP A 169 -6.11 5.45 8.94
C TRP A 169 -7.51 4.91 8.65
N LEU A 170 -7.63 4.07 7.63
CA LEU A 170 -8.87 3.35 7.29
C LEU A 170 -8.72 1.89 7.73
N PRO A 171 -9.04 1.54 8.99
CA PRO A 171 -8.76 0.21 9.55
C PRO A 171 -9.70 -0.88 9.01
N PHE A 172 -10.93 -0.53 8.63
CA PHE A 172 -12.00 -1.52 8.52
C PHE A 172 -12.16 -2.08 7.10
N ASN A 173 -12.15 -3.41 6.99
CA ASN A 173 -12.92 -4.12 5.96
C ASN A 173 -14.37 -4.28 6.42
N ASP A 174 -15.22 -4.86 5.58
CA ASP A 174 -16.66 -4.87 5.86
C ASP A 174 -16.97 -5.74 7.09
N GLU A 175 -16.26 -6.87 7.26
CA GLU A 175 -16.30 -7.70 8.47
C GLU A 175 -15.85 -6.94 9.73
N ASN A 176 -14.67 -6.31 9.70
CA ASN A 176 -14.14 -5.56 10.82
C ASN A 176 -14.97 -4.31 11.13
N TYR A 177 -15.62 -3.74 10.12
CA TYR A 177 -16.55 -2.61 10.32
C TYR A 177 -17.77 -3.06 11.09
N GLN A 178 -18.34 -4.21 10.75
CA GLN A 178 -19.46 -4.78 11.52
C GLN A 178 -19.02 -5.05 12.97
N ARG A 179 -17.87 -5.70 13.17
CA ARG A 179 -17.32 -5.94 14.52
C ARG A 179 -17.08 -4.65 15.31
N TRP A 180 -16.71 -3.57 14.65
CA TRP A 180 -16.54 -2.25 15.26
C TRP A 180 -17.87 -1.63 15.71
N LEU A 181 -18.95 -1.82 14.95
CA LEU A 181 -20.29 -1.40 15.34
C LEU A 181 -20.79 -2.19 16.56
N ASP A 182 -20.45 -3.49 16.61
CA ASP A 182 -20.89 -4.41 17.66
C ASP A 182 -20.03 -4.34 18.95
N CYS A 183 -18.98 -3.52 18.99
CA CYS A 183 -18.14 -3.39 20.18
C CYS A 183 -18.93 -2.80 21.36
N PRO A 184 -18.99 -3.49 22.52
CA PRO A 184 -19.81 -3.08 23.67
C PRO A 184 -19.24 -1.86 24.40
N ASP A 185 -17.91 -1.66 24.36
CA ASP A 185 -17.24 -0.60 25.08
C ASP A 185 -15.94 -0.15 24.39
N LEU A 186 -15.27 0.84 24.98
CA LEU A 186 -14.01 1.38 24.47
C LEU A 186 -12.86 0.36 24.54
N ARG A 187 -12.83 -0.54 25.52
CA ARG A 187 -11.77 -1.55 25.63
C ARG A 187 -11.84 -2.53 24.47
N ALA A 188 -13.02 -3.05 24.19
CA ALA A 188 -13.26 -3.93 23.05
C ALA A 188 -12.90 -3.25 21.71
N ARG A 189 -13.16 -1.93 21.59
CA ARG A 189 -12.74 -1.14 20.42
C ARG A 189 -11.23 -1.05 20.30
N VAL A 190 -10.51 -0.80 21.39
CA VAL A 190 -9.04 -0.76 21.39
C VAL A 190 -8.47 -2.12 21.01
N ASP A 191 -8.94 -3.21 21.61
CA ASP A 191 -8.49 -4.57 21.32
C ASP A 191 -8.70 -4.93 19.83
N LEU A 192 -9.85 -4.56 19.27
CA LEU A 192 -10.14 -4.75 17.84
C LEU A 192 -9.15 -3.96 16.97
N LEU A 193 -8.91 -2.69 17.28
CA LEU A 193 -8.00 -1.85 16.52
C LEU A 193 -6.55 -2.34 16.59
N GLU A 194 -6.07 -2.77 17.75
CA GLU A 194 -4.73 -3.35 17.91
C GLU A 194 -4.57 -4.64 17.10
N LYS A 195 -5.60 -5.50 17.09
CA LYS A 195 -5.62 -6.71 16.26
C LYS A 195 -5.57 -6.38 14.77
N ILE A 196 -6.36 -5.41 14.32
CA ILE A 196 -6.38 -4.96 12.93
C ILE A 196 -5.01 -4.37 12.54
N LEU A 197 -4.45 -3.50 13.38
CA LEU A 197 -3.19 -2.82 13.10
C LEU A 197 -2.03 -3.82 13.07
N SER A 198 -2.00 -4.79 13.99
CA SER A 198 -1.02 -5.87 14.00
C SER A 198 -1.06 -6.68 12.68
N GLY A 199 -2.25 -7.05 12.21
CA GLY A 199 -2.40 -7.75 10.93
C GLY A 199 -1.92 -6.92 9.73
N GLN A 200 -2.22 -5.61 9.73
CA GLN A 200 -1.78 -4.71 8.65
C GLN A 200 -0.27 -4.47 8.68
N LEU A 201 0.34 -4.40 9.86
CA LEU A 201 1.79 -4.29 10.01
C LEU A 201 2.48 -5.57 9.53
N LEU A 202 1.91 -6.74 9.82
CA LEU A 202 2.40 -8.00 9.28
C LEU A 202 2.34 -8.06 7.75
N ASN A 203 1.26 -7.53 7.15
CA ASN A 203 1.14 -7.40 5.70
C ASN A 203 2.23 -6.49 5.13
N PHE A 204 2.53 -5.38 5.81
CA PHE A 204 3.65 -4.51 5.44
C PHE A 204 4.98 -5.26 5.50
N CYS A 205 5.30 -5.93 6.62
CA CYS A 205 6.56 -6.67 6.77
C CYS A 205 6.71 -7.73 5.68
N THR A 206 5.65 -8.50 5.42
CA THR A 206 5.62 -9.49 4.35
C THR A 206 5.83 -8.86 2.97
N GLY A 207 5.17 -7.73 2.69
CA GLY A 207 5.34 -6.98 1.44
C GLY A 207 6.73 -6.38 1.28
N ALA A 208 7.37 -5.98 2.38
CA ALA A 208 8.75 -5.52 2.42
C ALA A 208 9.79 -6.65 2.29
N GLY A 209 9.34 -7.91 2.20
CA GLY A 209 10.20 -9.09 2.16
C GLY A 209 10.82 -9.43 3.52
N TRP A 210 10.34 -8.84 4.61
CA TRP A 210 10.86 -9.07 5.95
C TRP A 210 10.09 -10.19 6.65
N GLN A 211 10.74 -11.35 6.80
CA GLN A 211 10.26 -12.40 7.68
C GLN A 211 10.58 -12.02 9.13
N LEU A 212 9.53 -11.86 9.94
CA LEU A 212 9.70 -11.50 11.34
C LEU A 212 10.46 -12.61 12.09
N PRO A 213 11.55 -12.29 12.79
CA PRO A 213 12.34 -13.28 13.52
C PRO A 213 11.62 -13.77 14.78
N GLU A 214 10.74 -12.94 15.34
CA GLU A 214 9.99 -13.21 16.56
C GLU A 214 8.64 -12.47 16.55
N ARG A 215 7.80 -12.75 17.55
CA ARG A 215 6.55 -12.01 17.73
C ARG A 215 6.85 -10.58 18.17
N PHE A 216 6.01 -9.66 17.73
CA PHE A 216 6.07 -8.27 18.13
C PHE A 216 4.89 -7.92 19.03
N ASP A 217 5.09 -6.91 19.86
CA ASP A 217 4.06 -6.27 20.65
C ASP A 217 3.61 -4.99 19.96
N LEU A 218 2.32 -4.71 20.05
CA LEU A 218 1.73 -3.46 19.59
C LEU A 218 0.72 -2.99 20.63
N ARG A 219 0.74 -1.68 20.93
CA ARG A 219 -0.24 -1.06 21.82
C ARG A 219 -0.74 0.25 21.25
N LEU A 220 -2.04 0.47 21.30
CA LEU A 220 -2.66 1.74 20.97
C LEU A 220 -2.52 2.68 22.17
N LEU A 221 -1.85 3.81 21.97
CA LEU A 221 -1.62 4.81 23.03
C LEU A 221 -2.75 5.85 23.07
N HIS A 222 -3.14 6.35 21.89
CA HIS A 222 -4.14 7.40 21.78
C HIS A 222 -5.03 7.21 20.54
N LEU A 223 -6.32 7.45 20.73
CA LEU A 223 -7.30 7.63 19.66
C LEU A 223 -7.67 9.11 19.61
N HIS A 224 -7.08 9.87 18.69
CA HIS A 224 -7.17 11.34 18.68
C HIS A 224 -8.50 11.83 18.11
N ALA A 225 -8.86 11.35 16.92
CA ALA A 225 -10.03 11.80 16.20
C ALA A 225 -10.58 10.70 15.32
N THR A 226 -11.90 10.68 15.19
CA THR A 226 -12.63 9.89 14.19
C THR A 226 -13.22 10.88 13.17
N CYS A 227 -13.03 10.61 11.88
CA CYS A 227 -13.61 11.41 10.81
C CYS A 227 -14.33 10.48 9.84
N LEU A 228 -15.55 10.84 9.43
CA LEU A 228 -16.25 10.19 8.34
C LEU A 228 -15.67 10.70 7.01
N MET A 229 -14.95 9.82 6.31
CA MET A 229 -14.39 10.09 4.99
C MET A 229 -15.23 9.37 3.93
N ARG A 230 -15.60 10.04 2.83
CA ARG A 230 -16.17 9.34 1.67
C ARG A 230 -15.06 8.66 0.89
N TYR A 231 -15.18 7.36 0.67
CA TYR A 231 -14.33 6.58 -0.23
C TYR A 231 -15.24 5.78 -1.16
N HIS A 232 -15.20 6.06 -2.47
CA HIS A 232 -16.13 5.54 -3.48
C HIS A 232 -17.60 5.60 -3.03
N ASP A 233 -18.07 6.81 -2.70
CA ASP A 233 -19.45 7.12 -2.25
C ASP A 233 -19.96 6.40 -0.99
N THR A 234 -19.13 5.58 -0.34
CA THR A 234 -19.45 4.96 0.95
C THR A 234 -18.75 5.74 2.07
N PRO A 235 -19.48 6.25 3.07
CA PRO A 235 -18.86 6.84 4.26
C PRO A 235 -18.08 5.76 5.01
N ARG A 236 -16.77 5.99 5.21
CA ARG A 236 -15.87 5.13 5.97
C ARG A 236 -15.29 5.90 7.14
N VAL A 237 -15.12 5.20 8.26
CA VAL A 237 -14.49 5.77 9.47
C VAL A 237 -12.98 5.80 9.26
N ALA A 238 -12.43 7.01 9.26
CA ALA A 238 -10.99 7.27 9.30
C ALA A 238 -10.58 7.66 10.72
N LEU A 239 -9.48 7.10 11.19
CA LEU A 239 -8.96 7.31 12.55
C LEU A 239 -7.60 7.99 12.50
N ASN A 240 -7.36 8.93 13.41
CA ASN A 240 -6.01 9.37 13.74
C ASN A 240 -5.61 8.71 15.05
N VAL A 241 -4.54 7.93 15.05
CA VAL A 241 -4.10 7.18 16.23
C VAL A 241 -2.62 7.38 16.51
N THR A 242 -2.24 7.19 17.77
CA THR A 242 -0.86 6.94 18.16
C THR A 242 -0.76 5.53 18.71
N TYR A 243 0.21 4.78 18.25
CA TYR A 243 0.51 3.44 18.74
C TYR A 243 1.99 3.30 19.00
N CYS A 244 2.39 2.27 19.74
CA CYS A 244 3.78 1.87 19.85
C CYS A 244 3.95 0.39 19.53
N THR A 245 5.13 0.04 19.04
CA THR A 245 5.53 -1.35 18.76
C THR A 245 7.03 -1.52 18.95
N ASN A 246 7.49 -2.73 19.24
CA ASN A 246 8.90 -3.07 19.34
C ASN A 246 9.53 -3.34 17.94
N MET A 247 9.24 -2.49 16.97
CA MET A 247 9.84 -2.51 15.63
C MET A 247 10.35 -1.13 15.26
N LEU A 248 11.52 -1.09 14.63
CA LEU A 248 11.99 0.08 13.92
C LEU A 248 11.38 0.12 12.52
N LEU A 249 10.38 0.98 12.35
CA LEU A 249 9.66 1.17 11.09
C LEU A 249 10.08 2.45 10.38
N PRO A 250 10.00 2.49 9.03
CA PRO A 250 10.38 3.67 8.27
C PRO A 250 9.33 4.76 8.42
N GLN A 251 9.78 6.01 8.36
CA GLN A 251 8.87 7.13 8.23
C GLN A 251 8.15 7.06 6.88
N GLY A 252 6.84 7.29 6.90
CA GLY A 252 6.04 7.45 5.70
C GLY A 252 5.59 6.14 5.07
N ILE A 253 5.75 4.97 5.69
CA ILE A 253 4.96 3.79 5.27
C ILE A 253 3.49 4.04 5.56
N ALA A 254 2.59 3.34 4.87
CA ALA A 254 1.16 3.51 5.04
C ALA A 254 0.47 2.19 5.33
N LEU A 255 -0.48 2.20 6.28
CA LEU A 255 -1.19 1.03 6.77
C LEU A 255 -2.70 1.22 6.57
N GLY A 256 -3.45 0.12 6.44
CA GLY A 256 -4.91 0.17 6.28
C GLY A 256 -5.41 -0.06 4.86
N LYS A 257 -6.68 0.28 4.65
CA LYS A 257 -7.27 0.35 3.30
C LYS A 257 -6.86 1.63 2.60
N ALA A 258 -6.89 1.59 1.26
CA ALA A 258 -6.59 2.74 0.39
C ALA A 258 -5.20 3.36 0.64
N VAL A 259 -4.23 2.54 1.05
CA VAL A 259 -2.82 2.91 1.19
C VAL A 259 -2.25 3.50 -0.11
N SER A 260 -2.70 2.99 -1.26
CA SER A 260 -2.36 3.54 -2.58
C SER A 260 -2.90 4.94 -2.86
N HIS A 261 -3.80 5.47 -2.01
CA HIS A 261 -4.35 6.82 -2.10
C HIS A 261 -3.85 7.73 -0.95
N GLY A 262 -2.74 7.38 -0.31
CA GLY A 262 -2.11 8.21 0.72
C GLY A 262 -2.83 8.25 2.08
N PHE A 263 -3.73 7.31 2.34
CA PHE A 263 -4.34 7.12 3.66
C PHE A 263 -3.45 6.29 4.58
N GLY A 264 -3.56 6.52 5.89
CA GLY A 264 -2.85 5.74 6.90
C GLY A 264 -1.34 5.89 6.87
N CYS A 265 -0.79 7.03 6.43
CA CYS A 265 0.65 7.26 6.50
C CYS A 265 1.10 7.40 7.96
N GLN A 266 2.18 6.69 8.31
CA GLN A 266 2.77 6.73 9.64
C GLN A 266 3.97 7.67 9.73
N PHE A 267 4.18 8.25 10.90
CA PHE A 267 5.32 9.08 11.23
C PHE A 267 5.81 8.77 12.65
N PRO A 268 7.13 8.68 12.92
CA PRO A 268 7.64 8.56 14.28
C PRO A 268 7.13 9.71 15.15
N VAL A 269 6.68 9.42 16.37
CA VAL A 269 6.42 10.46 17.36
C VAL A 269 7.78 11.04 17.74
N ARG A 270 7.96 12.34 17.57
CA ARG A 270 9.16 13.01 18.08
C ARG A 270 9.05 13.05 19.59
N THR A 271 9.92 12.31 20.28
CA THR A 271 10.19 12.58 21.70
C THR A 271 10.77 13.98 21.77
N SER A 272 10.06 14.87 22.46
CA SER A 272 10.50 16.26 22.72
C SER A 272 11.67 16.27 23.69
#